data_AF-A0A7V8FS82-F1
#
_entry.id   AF-A0A7V8FS82-F1
#
_cell.length_a   1.000
_cell.length_b   1.000
_cell.length_c   1.000
_cell.angle_alpha   90.00
_cell.angle_beta   90.00
_cell.angle_gamma   90.00
#
_symmetry.space_group_name_H-M   'P 1'
#
loop_
_entity.id
_entity.type
_entity.pdbx_description
1 polymer ?
#
loop_
_entity_poly.entity_id
_entity_poly.type
_entity_poly.pdbx_seq_one_letter_code
_entity_poly.pdbx_strand_id
1 'polypeptide(L)'
;MKELQTALGLVASEAGICIVPASAQFRTDIQYRLVADEGATSPIILAHRLNDDGWYIDLIKNLIQEMYAEKPPWLNFEHNAIPHGLFARNRE
;
A
#
# COMPACT_ATOMS: atom_id res chain seq x y z
N MET A 1 1.41 6.14 13.41
CA MET A 1 0.22 7.01 13.21
C MET A 1 0.47 8.47 13.62
N LYS A 2 1.25 8.72 14.68
CA LYS A 2 1.49 10.08 15.19
C LYS A 2 2.24 10.96 14.19
N GLU A 3 3.31 10.45 13.57
CA GLU A 3 4.16 11.25 12.67
C GLU A 3 3.40 11.69 11.41
N LEU A 4 2.62 10.79 10.82
CA LEU A 4 1.85 11.08 9.62
C LEU A 4 0.76 12.13 9.86
N GLN A 5 0.05 12.04 11.00
CA GLN A 5 -0.92 13.07 11.39
C GLN A 5 -0.26 14.43 11.63
N THR A 6 0.92 14.45 12.25
CA THR A 6 1.70 15.67 12.43
C THR A 6 2.14 16.27 11.10
N ALA A 7 2.68 15.47 10.18
CA ALA A 7 3.10 15.94 8.86
C ALA A 7 1.93 16.53 8.07
N LEU A 8 0.78 15.85 8.05
CA LEU A 8 -0.42 16.36 7.39
C LEU A 8 -0.99 17.62 8.07
N GLY A 9 -0.87 17.72 9.39
CA GLY A 9 -1.19 18.94 10.13
C GLY A 9 -0.33 20.13 9.72
N LEU A 10 0.97 19.90 9.47
CA LEU A 10 1.87 20.94 8.96
C LEU A 10 1.50 21.37 7.54
N VAL A 11 1.13 20.43 6.67
CA VAL A 11 0.61 20.75 5.32
C VAL A 11 -0.68 21.57 5.40
N ALA A 12 -1.62 21.18 6.26
CA ALA A 12 -2.86 21.93 6.48
C ALA A 12 -2.63 23.35 7.04
N SER A 13 -1.50 23.57 7.73
CA SER A 13 -1.05 24.89 8.19
C SER A 13 -0.22 25.67 7.16
N GLU A 14 -0.18 25.23 5.91
CA GLU A 14 0.58 25.84 4.81
C GLU A 14 2.10 25.89 5.05
N ALA A 15 2.62 25.08 5.98
CA ALA A 15 4.05 25.06 6.32
C ALA A 15 4.92 24.35 5.27
N GLY A 16 4.32 23.63 4.31
CA GLY A 16 5.03 22.94 3.24
C GLY A 16 4.20 21.84 2.57
N ILE A 17 4.90 20.91 1.93
CA ILE A 17 4.31 19.72 1.28
C ILE A 17 4.89 18.43 1.90
N CYS A 18 4.15 17.33 1.82
CA CYS A 18 4.66 16.01 2.19
C CYS A 18 4.26 14.96 1.15
N ILE A 19 5.08 13.92 1.01
CA ILE A 19 4.78 12.75 0.18
C ILE A 19 4.18 11.68 1.09
N VAL A 20 3.05 11.10 0.68
CA VAL A 20 2.37 10.03 1.41
C VAL A 20 1.96 8.91 0.46
N PRO A 21 1.84 7.65 0.92
CA PRO A 21 1.23 6.59 0.15
C PRO A 21 -0.23 6.92 -0.19
N ALA A 22 -0.76 6.38 -1.30
CA ALA A 22 -2.17 6.58 -1.69
C ALA A 22 -3.17 6.13 -0.60
N SER A 23 -2.80 5.16 0.23
CA SER A 23 -3.61 4.67 1.37
C SER A 23 -3.71 5.65 2.54
N ALA A 24 -2.89 6.71 2.57
CA ALA A 24 -2.84 7.70 3.65
C ALA A 24 -3.69 8.96 3.39
N GLN A 25 -4.59 8.93 2.40
CA GLN A 25 -5.46 10.05 2.04
C GLN A 25 -6.71 10.14 2.94
N PHE A 26 -6.54 10.40 4.24
CA PHE A 26 -7.65 10.38 5.21
C PHE A 26 -8.10 11.77 5.70
N ARG A 27 -7.37 12.85 5.39
CA ARG A 27 -7.81 14.24 5.66
C ARG A 27 -8.46 14.84 4.42
N THR A 28 -9.54 15.60 4.60
CA THR A 28 -10.32 16.22 3.50
C THR A 28 -10.06 17.72 3.33
N ASP A 29 -9.33 18.33 4.25
CA ASP A 29 -9.01 19.76 4.28
C ASP A 29 -7.71 20.12 3.53
N ILE A 30 -7.10 19.15 2.84
CA ILE A 30 -5.89 19.32 2.02
C ILE A 30 -6.09 18.67 0.65
N GLN A 31 -5.31 19.12 -0.33
CA GLN A 31 -5.35 18.58 -1.70
C GLN A 31 -4.24 17.54 -1.89
N TYR A 32 -4.60 16.37 -2.41
CA TYR A 32 -3.63 15.35 -2.82
C TYR A 32 -3.39 15.44 -4.33
N ARG A 33 -2.13 15.25 -4.74
CA ARG A 33 -1.74 15.16 -6.15
C ARG A 33 -0.83 13.96 -6.33
N LEU A 34 -0.97 13.28 -7.46
CA LEU A 34 -0.05 12.21 -7.83
C LEU A 34 1.35 12.78 -8.08
N VAL A 35 2.36 12.00 -7.68
CA VAL A 35 3.75 12.28 -8.05
C VAL A 35 3.89 12.00 -9.55
N ALA A 36 4.56 12.88 -10.28
CA ALA A 36 4.65 12.81 -11.74
C ALA A 36 5.46 11.60 -12.24
N ASP A 37 6.38 11.10 -11.43
CA ASP A 37 7.15 9.89 -11.72
C ASP A 37 6.29 8.64 -11.45
N GLU A 38 5.97 7.89 -12.50
CA GLU A 38 5.22 6.63 -12.41
C GLU A 38 5.93 5.58 -11.55
N GLY A 39 7.26 5.68 -11.40
CA GLY A 39 8.07 4.83 -10.55
C GLY A 39 8.04 5.19 -9.06
N ALA A 40 7.45 6.33 -8.68
CA ALA A 40 7.39 6.83 -7.30
C ALA A 40 6.39 6.03 -6.44
N THR A 41 6.71 4.76 -6.22
CA THR A 41 5.93 3.81 -5.45
C THR A 41 6.60 3.49 -4.13
N SER A 42 5.80 3.16 -3.12
CA SER A 42 6.28 2.69 -1.82
C SER A 42 5.83 1.24 -1.64
N PRO A 43 6.72 0.24 -1.81
CA PRO A 43 6.32 -1.16 -1.69
C PRO A 43 5.96 -1.52 -0.25
N ILE A 44 4.91 -2.33 -0.09
CA ILE A 44 4.60 -3.01 1.17
C ILE A 44 5.15 -4.44 1.06
N ILE A 45 6.01 -4.83 2.00
CA ILE A 45 6.78 -6.08 1.91
C ILE A 45 6.38 -7.02 3.05
N LEU A 46 5.94 -8.23 2.71
CA LEU A 46 5.82 -9.35 3.64
C LEU A 46 7.18 -10.06 3.70
N ALA A 47 7.85 -10.04 4.86
CA ALA A 47 9.11 -10.74 5.07
C ALA A 47 8.93 -11.84 6.12
N HIS A 48 9.46 -13.03 5.84
CA HIS A 48 9.60 -14.13 6.78
C HIS A 48 11.01 -14.71 6.71
N ARG A 49 11.42 -15.50 7.70
CA ARG A 49 12.74 -16.14 7.67
C ARG A 49 12.78 -17.18 6.55
N LEU A 50 13.95 -17.33 5.92
CA LEU A 50 14.14 -18.28 4.82
C LEU A 50 13.83 -19.73 5.23
N ASN A 51 14.18 -20.11 6.46
CA ASN A 51 13.99 -21.47 6.99
C ASN A 51 12.73 -21.59 7.85
N ASP A 52 11.77 -20.68 7.68
CA ASP A 52 10.47 -20.77 8.34
C ASP A 52 9.51 -21.46 7.39
N ASP A 53 9.22 -22.73 7.70
CA ASP A 53 8.33 -23.60 6.91
C ASP A 53 6.94 -23.70 7.58
N GLY A 54 6.57 -22.70 8.38
CA GLY A 54 5.29 -22.63 9.06
C GLY A 54 4.12 -22.53 8.06
N TRP A 55 3.12 -23.40 8.22
CA TRP A 55 1.89 -23.44 7.41
C TRP A 55 1.17 -22.08 7.29
N TYR A 56 1.33 -21.21 8.28
CA TYR A 56 0.70 -19.88 8.32
C TYR A 56 1.25 -18.95 7.23
N ILE A 57 2.47 -19.16 6.76
CA ILE A 57 3.07 -18.33 5.71
C ILE A 57 2.31 -18.52 4.41
N ASP A 58 2.04 -19.77 4.04
CA ASP A 58 1.27 -20.09 2.85
C ASP A 58 -0.20 -19.68 3.02
N LEU A 59 -0.77 -19.84 4.22
CA LEU A 59 -2.11 -19.30 4.50
C LEU A 59 -2.16 -17.78 4.27
N ILE A 60 -1.23 -17.01 4.84
CA ILE A 60 -1.21 -15.55 4.68
C ILE A 60 -1.05 -15.17 3.21
N LYS A 61 -0.16 -15.85 2.46
CA LYS A 61 -0.01 -15.63 1.02
C LYS A 61 -1.32 -15.86 0.27
N ASN A 62 -2.01 -16.97 0.56
CA ASN A 62 -3.29 -17.29 -0.07
C ASN A 62 -4.37 -16.26 0.28
N LEU A 63 -4.49 -15.87 1.55
CA LEU A 63 -5.45 -14.84 1.98
C LEU A 63 -5.20 -13.49 1.29
N ILE A 64 -3.93 -13.08 1.13
CA ILE A 64 -3.59 -11.85 0.40
C ILE A 64 -4.04 -11.96 -1.06
N GLN A 65 -3.79 -13.10 -1.71
CA GLN A 65 -4.21 -13.33 -3.10
C GLN A 65 -5.74 -13.28 -3.25
N GLU A 66 -6.47 -13.94 -2.35
CA GLU A 66 -7.94 -13.95 -2.31
C GLU A 66 -8.48 -12.52 -2.12
N MET A 67 -8.00 -11.79 -1.12
CA MET A 67 -8.42 -10.42 -0.84
C MET A 67 -8.19 -9.48 -2.02
N TYR A 68 -7.06 -9.61 -2.73
CA TYR A 68 -6.76 -8.74 -3.87
C TYR A 68 -7.62 -9.12 -5.09
N ALA A 69 -8.00 -10.38 -5.24
CA ALA A 69 -8.81 -10.88 -6.35
C ALA A 69 -10.25 -10.36 -6.29
N GLU A 70 -10.76 -10.06 -5.10
CA GLU A 70 -12.06 -9.42 -4.88
C GLU A 70 -12.14 -7.97 -5.40
N LYS A 71 -11.01 -7.38 -5.78
CA LYS A 71 -10.88 -5.98 -6.21
C LYS A 71 -11.57 -5.00 -5.27
N PRO A 72 -11.23 -5.03 -3.97
CA PRO A 72 -11.94 -4.22 -3.00
C PRO A 72 -11.71 -2.71 -3.24
N PRO A 73 -12.69 -1.85 -2.96
CA PRO A 73 -12.59 -0.41 -3.23
C PRO A 73 -11.38 0.27 -2.56
N TRP A 74 -10.98 -0.22 -1.38
CA TRP A 74 -9.84 0.34 -0.63
C TRP A 74 -8.48 0.07 -1.30
N LEU A 75 -8.38 -0.90 -2.21
CA LEU A 75 -7.14 -1.23 -2.90
C LEU A 75 -6.81 -0.21 -4.01
N ASN A 76 -7.79 0.56 -4.47
CA ASN A 76 -7.66 1.65 -5.43
C ASN A 76 -6.58 1.38 -6.51
N PHE A 77 -6.90 0.52 -7.47
CA PHE A 77 -5.99 0.04 -8.51
C PHE A 77 -5.44 1.15 -9.43
N GLU A 78 -6.06 2.34 -9.44
CA GLU A 78 -5.58 3.46 -10.26
C GLU A 78 -4.32 4.10 -9.67
N HIS A 79 -4.16 4.06 -8.35
CA HIS A 79 -3.08 4.76 -7.65
C HIS A 79 -2.12 3.83 -6.88
N ASN A 80 -2.40 2.52 -6.87
CA ASN A 80 -1.53 1.52 -6.22
C ASN A 80 -0.94 0.56 -7.25
N ALA A 81 0.39 0.47 -7.28
CA ALA A 81 1.09 -0.51 -8.09
C ALA A 81 0.92 -1.92 -7.50
N ILE A 82 0.17 -2.78 -8.21
CA ILE A 82 -0.02 -4.17 -7.82
C ILE A 82 1.07 -5.03 -8.49
N PRO A 83 1.82 -5.86 -7.73
CA PRO A 83 2.86 -6.70 -8.29
C PRO A 83 2.34 -7.61 -9.41
N HIS A 84 3.03 -7.60 -10.54
CA HIS A 84 2.77 -8.56 -11.62
C HIS A 84 2.98 -9.99 -11.08
N GLY A 85 2.04 -10.88 -11.39
CA GLY A 85 2.08 -12.28 -10.94
C GLY A 85 1.48 -12.55 -9.56
N LEU A 86 0.98 -11.54 -8.83
CA LEU A 86 0.29 -11.80 -7.55
C LEU A 86 -0.91 -12.75 -7.71
N PHE A 87 -1.58 -12.73 -8.86
CA PHE A 87 -2.70 -13.63 -9.18
C PHE A 87 -2.29 -14.84 -10.03
N ALA A 88 -1.00 -15.03 -10.32
CA ALA A 88 -0.53 -16.23 -10.96
C ALA A 88 -0.62 -17.36 -9.93
N ARG A 89 -1.71 -18.14 -9.97
CA ARG A 89 -1.88 -19.31 -9.10
C ARG A 89 -0.62 -20.16 -9.17
N ASN A 90 -0.05 -20.47 -8.00
CA ASN A 90 0.94 -21.53 -7.86
C ASN A 90 0.33 -22.80 -8.47
N ARG A 91 0.77 -23.16 -9.67
CA ARG A 91 0.49 -24.47 -10.26
C ARG A 91 1.62 -25.39 -9.83
N GLU A 92 1.54 -25.97 -8.64
CA GLU A 92 2.14 -27.26 -8.28
C GLU A 92 1.26 -27.93 -7.22
#